data_AF-F4H9K3-F1
#
_entry.id   AF-F4H9K3-F1
#
_cell.length_a   1.000
_cell.length_b   1.000
_cell.length_c   1.000
_cell.angle_alpha   90.00
_cell.angle_beta   90.00
_cell.angle_gamma   90.00
#
_symmetry.space_group_name_H-M   'P 1'
#
loop_
_entity.id
_entity.type
_entity.pdbx_description
1 polymer ?
#
loop_
_entity_poly.entity_id
_entity_poly.type
_entity_poly.pdbx_seq_one_letter_code
_entity_poly.pdbx_strand_id
1 'polypeptide(L)'
;MEKLSKKIINKSISLEAINFSGFGSSDMWLGYFESQNEHSPAIIKEALNLAYSFFKKELDSFIMISALKYSKEYNFSNESNYHQRLIKMAQKYNLIQKSTPKFESYSYGDIPLPASCLTISLDKKYFLYLAKLVMGCDAIFGDVCFFISPKLNIAIYPHEDIGFGVISLDDNKNLGIDFLNFCRKNKNFRVYIEK
;
A
#
# COMPACT_ATOMS: atom_id res chain seq x y z
N MET A 1 0.41 1.19 -46.39
CA MET A 1 -0.09 0.93 -45.03
C MET A 1 1.11 0.74 -44.12
N GLU A 2 1.55 1.79 -43.45
CA GLU A 2 2.62 1.71 -42.46
C GLU A 2 2.18 0.78 -41.32
N LYS A 3 2.97 -0.28 -41.09
CA LYS A 3 2.82 -1.12 -39.91
C LYS A 3 3.10 -0.24 -38.70
N LEU A 4 2.04 0.15 -37.99
CA LEU A 4 2.08 0.55 -36.59
C LEU A 4 2.65 -0.63 -35.78
N SER A 5 3.97 -0.74 -35.77
CA SER A 5 4.70 -1.39 -34.69
C SER A 5 4.54 -0.49 -33.48
N LYS A 6 3.36 -0.56 -32.83
CA LYS A 6 3.25 -0.14 -31.45
C LYS A 6 4.25 -1.01 -30.71
N LYS A 7 5.44 -0.46 -30.46
CA LYS A 7 6.44 -1.05 -29.57
C LYS A 7 5.66 -1.43 -28.31
N ILE A 8 5.41 -2.72 -28.13
CA ILE A 8 4.94 -3.23 -26.85
C ILE A 8 6.13 -2.99 -25.94
N ILE A 9 6.16 -1.84 -25.28
CA ILE A 9 7.11 -1.57 -24.22
C ILE A 9 6.63 -2.47 -23.10
N ASN A 10 7.15 -3.69 -23.04
CA ASN A 10 7.12 -4.48 -21.82
C ASN A 10 7.91 -3.66 -20.79
N LYS A 11 7.21 -2.76 -20.08
CA LYS A 11 7.77 -2.11 -18.89
C LYS A 11 7.87 -3.20 -17.83
N SER A 12 9.05 -3.80 -17.72
CA SER A 12 9.41 -4.59 -16.55
C SER A 12 9.49 -3.64 -15.36
N ILE A 13 8.75 -3.93 -14.29
CA ILE A 13 9.02 -3.30 -12.99
C ILE A 13 10.07 -4.17 -12.29
N SER A 14 11.15 -3.55 -11.84
CA SER A 14 11.99 -4.15 -10.80
C SER A 14 11.46 -3.68 -9.44
N LEU A 15 11.17 -4.62 -8.55
CA LEU A 15 10.85 -4.31 -7.15
C LEU A 15 12.12 -4.12 -6.30
N GLU A 16 13.31 -4.26 -6.88
CA GLU A 16 14.59 -4.05 -6.18
C GLU A 16 14.74 -2.61 -5.67
N ALA A 17 14.08 -1.65 -6.31
CA ALA A 17 14.03 -0.26 -5.86
C ALA A 17 13.25 -0.08 -4.56
N ILE A 18 12.53 -1.10 -4.07
CA ILE A 18 11.77 -1.06 -2.82
C ILE A 18 12.55 -1.81 -1.73
N ASN A 19 12.97 -1.09 -0.70
CA ASN A 19 13.55 -1.69 0.49
C ASN A 19 12.45 -2.22 1.42
N PHE A 20 12.18 -3.52 1.35
CA PHE A 20 11.14 -4.18 2.16
C PHE A 20 11.44 -4.26 3.68
N SER A 21 12.63 -3.86 4.12
CA SER A 21 12.99 -3.73 5.54
C SER A 21 12.83 -2.31 6.08
N GLY A 22 12.55 -1.34 5.22
CA GLY A 22 12.34 0.06 5.60
C GLY A 22 12.06 0.92 4.38
N PHE A 23 10.78 1.19 4.12
CA PHE A 23 10.35 1.80 2.86
C PHE A 23 10.93 3.20 2.63
N GLY A 24 11.11 3.99 3.70
CA GLY A 24 11.74 5.31 3.64
C GLY A 24 13.22 5.28 3.24
N SER A 25 13.87 4.13 3.33
CA SER A 25 15.25 3.90 2.88
C SER A 25 15.34 3.30 1.47
N SER A 26 14.24 3.36 0.70
CA SER A 26 14.24 2.98 -0.72
C SER A 26 14.84 4.12 -1.54
N ASP A 27 15.71 3.82 -2.51
CA ASP A 27 16.45 4.82 -3.33
C ASP A 27 15.53 5.87 -3.98
N MET A 28 14.30 5.47 -4.32
CA MET A 28 13.32 6.29 -5.02
C MET A 28 12.10 6.63 -4.16
N TRP A 29 12.25 6.57 -2.83
CA TRP A 29 11.23 7.06 -1.92
C TRP A 29 11.09 8.58 -2.04
N LEU A 30 9.84 9.03 -2.17
CA LEU A 30 9.52 10.44 -2.45
C LEU A 30 8.96 11.17 -1.24
N GLY A 31 8.56 10.44 -0.21
CA GLY A 31 7.88 10.97 0.95
C GLY A 31 6.52 10.34 1.18
N TYR A 32 5.67 11.05 1.92
CA TYR A 32 4.39 10.55 2.39
C TYR A 32 3.43 11.69 2.72
N PHE A 33 2.16 11.34 2.90
CA PHE A 33 1.21 12.18 3.62
C PHE A 33 0.58 11.40 4.75
N GLU A 34 0.26 12.06 5.87
CA GLU A 34 -0.32 11.41 7.05
C GLU A 34 -1.25 12.34 7.80
N SER A 35 -2.13 11.78 8.63
CA SER A 35 -3.12 12.53 9.39
C SER A 35 -2.45 13.48 10.39
N GLN A 36 -2.99 14.69 10.51
CA GLN A 36 -2.68 15.60 11.63
C GLN A 36 -3.71 15.50 12.77
N ASN A 37 -4.81 14.80 12.52
CA ASN A 37 -5.93 14.66 13.44
C ASN A 37 -5.90 13.30 14.14
N GLU A 38 -6.71 13.17 15.19
CA GLU A 38 -6.95 11.90 15.86
C GLU A 38 -7.46 10.83 14.90
N HIS A 39 -7.08 9.59 15.24
CA HIS A 39 -7.46 8.41 14.48
C HIS A 39 -8.99 8.25 14.45
N SER A 40 -9.55 8.18 13.23
CA SER A 40 -10.99 7.97 13.06
C SER A 40 -11.34 7.32 11.71
N PRO A 41 -12.48 6.62 11.61
CA PRO A 41 -12.96 6.10 10.34
C PRO A 41 -13.20 7.20 9.27
N ALA A 42 -13.50 8.43 9.71
CA ALA A 42 -13.69 9.57 8.83
C ALA A 42 -12.38 9.99 8.15
N ILE A 43 -11.29 10.12 8.93
CA ILE A 43 -9.99 10.51 8.38
C ILE A 43 -9.39 9.43 7.47
N ILE A 44 -9.57 8.14 7.82
CA ILE A 44 -9.21 7.02 6.93
C ILE A 44 -9.94 7.14 5.59
N LYS A 45 -11.26 7.39 5.63
CA LYS A 45 -12.05 7.56 4.40
C LYS A 45 -11.55 8.74 3.57
N GLU A 46 -11.15 9.85 4.19
CA GLU A 46 -10.56 10.98 3.48
C GLU A 46 -9.22 10.64 2.80
N ALA A 47 -8.31 9.95 3.50
CA ALA A 47 -7.04 9.51 2.94
C ALA A 47 -7.25 8.63 1.69
N LEU A 48 -8.18 7.68 1.77
CA LEU A 48 -8.55 6.82 0.63
C LEU A 48 -9.16 7.61 -0.52
N ASN A 49 -10.00 8.60 -0.22
CA ASN A 49 -10.61 9.44 -1.24
C ASN A 49 -9.57 10.30 -1.97
N LEU A 50 -8.52 10.77 -1.29
CA LEU A 50 -7.42 11.50 -1.94
C LEU A 50 -6.71 10.61 -2.97
N ALA A 51 -6.27 9.41 -2.56
CA ALA A 51 -5.64 8.44 -3.45
C ALA A 51 -6.55 8.05 -4.62
N TYR A 52 -7.80 7.67 -4.32
CA TYR A 52 -8.77 7.27 -5.35
C TYR A 52 -9.04 8.40 -6.34
N SER A 53 -9.20 9.65 -5.86
CA SER A 53 -9.52 10.79 -6.72
C SER A 53 -8.38 11.16 -7.65
N PHE A 54 -7.13 11.09 -7.16
CA PHE A 54 -5.94 11.36 -7.97
C PHE A 54 -5.75 10.28 -9.05
N PHE A 55 -5.83 9.00 -8.67
CA PHE A 55 -5.57 7.88 -9.58
C PHE A 55 -6.80 7.37 -10.33
N LYS A 56 -7.97 8.00 -10.21
CA LYS A 56 -9.28 7.47 -10.67
C LYS A 56 -9.31 6.92 -12.10
N LYS A 57 -8.57 7.55 -13.03
CA LYS A 57 -8.53 7.17 -14.45
C LYS A 57 -7.63 5.96 -14.73
N GLU A 58 -6.79 5.61 -13.77
CA GLU A 58 -5.68 4.66 -13.91
C GLU A 58 -5.71 3.55 -12.87
N LEU A 59 -6.79 3.44 -12.08
CA LEU A 59 -6.93 2.42 -11.03
C LEU A 59 -6.79 0.98 -11.56
N ASP A 60 -7.21 0.73 -12.79
CA ASP A 60 -7.09 -0.59 -13.44
C ASP A 60 -5.65 -0.95 -13.82
N SER A 61 -4.71 0.00 -13.69
CA SER A 61 -3.28 -0.26 -13.87
C SER A 61 -2.59 -0.71 -12.58
N PHE A 62 -3.26 -0.69 -11.43
CA PHE A 62 -2.65 -1.02 -10.15
C PHE A 62 -2.69 -2.53 -9.86
N ILE A 63 -1.58 -3.02 -9.34
CA ILE A 63 -1.38 -4.35 -8.79
C ILE A 63 -1.18 -4.18 -7.29
N MET A 64 -1.86 -5.02 -6.50
CA MET A 64 -1.67 -5.11 -5.06
C MET A 64 -0.65 -6.20 -4.76
N ILE A 65 0.30 -5.89 -3.88
CA ILE A 65 1.20 -6.86 -3.26
C ILE A 65 1.08 -6.69 -1.74
N SER A 66 0.81 -7.76 -1.00
CA SER A 66 0.76 -7.73 0.46
C SER A 66 1.55 -8.89 1.08
N ALA A 67 2.14 -8.64 2.24
CA ALA A 67 2.63 -9.65 3.17
C ALA A 67 2.04 -9.37 4.57
N LEU A 68 0.72 -9.17 4.61
CA LEU A 68 -0.01 -8.88 5.84
C LEU A 68 -0.40 -10.19 6.52
N LYS A 69 -0.29 -10.21 7.85
CA LYS A 69 -0.62 -11.36 8.67
C LYS A 69 -1.60 -11.01 9.80
N TYR A 70 -2.25 -12.04 10.34
CA TYR A 70 -2.99 -11.94 11.60
C TYR A 70 -2.54 -13.03 12.58
N SER A 71 -2.57 -12.73 13.87
CA SER A 71 -2.31 -13.71 14.92
C SER A 71 -3.58 -14.51 15.25
N LYS A 72 -3.43 -15.82 15.52
CA LYS A 72 -4.53 -16.64 16.05
C LYS A 72 -4.87 -16.28 17.51
N GLU A 73 -3.91 -15.71 18.21
CA GLU A 73 -4.04 -15.35 19.63
C GLU A 73 -4.71 -13.98 19.79
N TYR A 74 -4.77 -13.19 18.71
CA TYR A 74 -5.46 -11.91 18.74
C TYR A 74 -6.96 -12.12 18.97
N ASN A 75 -7.49 -11.48 20.01
CA ASN A 75 -8.92 -11.51 20.27
C ASN A 75 -9.66 -10.51 19.38
N PHE A 76 -10.16 -10.97 18.24
CA PHE A 76 -10.92 -10.17 17.28
C PHE A 76 -12.19 -9.52 17.85
N SER A 77 -12.67 -9.91 19.03
CA SER A 77 -13.80 -9.20 19.67
C SER A 77 -13.44 -7.79 20.12
N ASN A 78 -12.16 -7.48 20.26
CA ASN A 78 -11.68 -6.14 20.59
C ASN A 78 -11.84 -5.16 19.42
N GLU A 79 -11.97 -5.69 18.21
CA GLU A 79 -12.16 -4.91 17.00
C GLU A 79 -13.60 -4.51 16.78
N SER A 80 -13.81 -3.34 16.18
CA SER A 80 -15.14 -2.89 15.79
C SER A 80 -15.82 -3.90 14.85
N ASN A 81 -17.16 -3.97 14.88
CA ASN A 81 -17.94 -4.79 13.95
C ASN A 81 -17.59 -4.49 12.47
N TYR A 82 -17.18 -3.26 12.18
CA TYR A 82 -16.71 -2.85 10.86
C TYR A 82 -15.38 -3.53 10.49
N HIS A 83 -14.37 -3.48 11.36
CA HIS A 83 -13.09 -4.13 11.13
C HIS A 83 -13.22 -5.65 11.08
N GLN A 84 -14.01 -6.26 11.96
CA GLN A 84 -14.26 -7.71 11.91
C GLN A 84 -14.80 -8.17 10.55
N ARG A 85 -15.68 -7.39 9.92
CA ARG A 85 -16.17 -7.68 8.55
C ARG A 85 -15.08 -7.54 7.51
N LEU A 86 -14.23 -6.52 7.61
CA LEU A 86 -13.08 -6.33 6.72
C LEU A 86 -12.07 -7.48 6.84
N ILE A 87 -11.76 -7.91 8.07
CA ILE A 87 -10.86 -9.04 8.36
C ILE A 87 -11.41 -10.32 7.72
N LYS A 88 -12.69 -10.64 7.94
CA LYS A 88 -13.34 -11.83 7.34
C LYS A 88 -13.26 -11.81 5.81
N MET A 89 -13.46 -10.64 5.20
CA MET A 89 -13.31 -10.47 3.75
C MET A 89 -11.87 -10.68 3.30
N ALA A 90 -10.91 -10.07 4.00
CA ALA A 90 -9.50 -10.22 3.69
C ALA A 90 -9.02 -11.68 3.81
N GLN A 91 -9.47 -12.42 4.84
CA GLN A 91 -9.23 -13.85 4.99
C GLN A 91 -9.86 -14.66 3.86
N LYS A 92 -11.13 -14.39 3.52
CA LYS A 92 -11.85 -15.09 2.45
C LYS A 92 -11.14 -14.99 1.09
N TYR A 93 -10.53 -13.85 0.80
CA TYR A 93 -9.81 -13.60 -0.45
C TYR A 93 -8.30 -13.78 -0.33
N ASN A 94 -7.81 -14.34 0.79
CA ASN A 94 -6.40 -14.59 1.07
C ASN A 94 -5.50 -13.33 0.96
N LEU A 95 -6.06 -12.15 1.26
CA LEU A 95 -5.35 -10.86 1.24
C LEU A 95 -4.48 -10.65 2.48
N ILE A 96 -4.85 -11.33 3.58
CA ILE A 96 -4.08 -11.42 4.81
C ILE A 96 -3.92 -12.91 5.14
N GLN A 97 -2.74 -13.28 5.64
CA GLN A 97 -2.39 -14.67 5.92
C GLN A 97 -2.37 -14.92 7.42
N LYS A 98 -2.59 -16.17 7.81
CA LYS A 98 -2.35 -16.57 9.19
C LYS A 98 -0.85 -16.50 9.48
N SER A 99 -0.46 -15.99 10.65
CA SER A 99 0.96 -16.00 11.02
C SER A 99 1.55 -17.43 11.04
N THR A 100 2.79 -17.52 10.55
CA THR A 100 3.62 -18.73 10.46
C THR A 100 5.03 -18.41 10.98
N PRO A 101 5.85 -19.42 11.34
CA PRO A 101 7.23 -19.18 11.77
C PRO A 101 8.06 -18.37 10.75
N LYS A 102 7.83 -18.57 9.43
CA LYS A 102 8.50 -17.78 8.38
C LYS A 102 8.11 -16.30 8.43
N PHE A 103 6.84 -16.00 8.71
CA PHE A 103 6.37 -14.63 8.90
C PHE A 103 6.99 -14.00 10.13
N GLU A 104 7.15 -14.74 11.23
CA GLU A 104 7.80 -14.24 12.43
C GLU A 104 9.29 -13.96 12.19
N SER A 105 10.04 -14.90 11.61
CA SER A 105 11.45 -14.68 11.27
C SER A 105 11.66 -13.47 10.35
N TYR A 106 10.76 -13.24 9.39
CA TYR A 106 10.81 -12.00 8.58
C TYR A 106 10.52 -10.75 9.44
N SER A 107 9.47 -10.77 10.26
CA SER A 107 9.11 -9.63 11.11
C SER A 107 10.20 -9.26 12.11
N TYR A 108 10.99 -10.22 12.59
CA TYR A 108 12.16 -9.96 13.44
C TYR A 108 13.43 -9.58 12.67
N GLY A 109 13.40 -9.61 11.34
CA GLY A 109 14.55 -9.30 10.48
C GLY A 109 15.57 -10.43 10.37
N ASP A 110 15.26 -11.63 10.86
CA ASP A 110 16.15 -12.80 10.78
C ASP A 110 16.36 -13.29 9.34
N ILE A 111 15.32 -13.13 8.51
CA ILE A 111 15.34 -13.53 7.09
C ILE A 111 14.73 -12.45 6.20
N PRO A 112 15.12 -12.37 4.92
CA PRO A 112 14.41 -11.57 3.93
C PRO A 112 12.96 -12.02 3.74
N LEU A 113 12.10 -11.14 3.22
CA LEU A 113 10.69 -11.41 2.95
C LEU A 113 10.52 -12.65 2.04
N PRO A 114 9.94 -13.76 2.51
CA PRO A 114 9.76 -14.95 1.69
C PRO A 114 8.63 -14.74 0.68
N ALA A 115 8.83 -15.18 -0.57
CA ALA A 115 7.78 -15.11 -1.60
C ALA A 115 6.50 -15.87 -1.20
N SER A 116 6.60 -16.93 -0.38
CA SER A 116 5.44 -17.67 0.15
C SER A 116 4.57 -16.84 1.09
N CYS A 117 5.08 -15.73 1.62
CA CYS A 117 4.35 -14.79 2.47
C CYS A 117 3.62 -13.71 1.65
N LEU A 118 3.81 -13.67 0.32
CA LEU A 118 3.19 -12.68 -0.54
C LEU A 118 1.81 -13.12 -1.03
N THR A 119 0.88 -12.17 -1.06
CA THR A 119 -0.34 -12.22 -1.86
C THR A 119 -0.25 -11.16 -2.95
N ILE A 120 -0.56 -11.53 -4.18
CA ILE A 120 -0.66 -10.62 -5.32
C ILE A 120 -2.10 -10.60 -5.82
N SER A 121 -2.61 -9.40 -6.12
CA SER A 121 -3.93 -9.25 -6.72
C SER A 121 -3.99 -8.14 -7.76
N LEU A 122 -4.80 -8.36 -8.79
CA LEU A 122 -5.08 -7.39 -9.85
C LEU A 122 -6.45 -6.70 -9.65
N ASP A 123 -7.17 -7.06 -8.58
CA ASP A 123 -8.50 -6.51 -8.34
C ASP A 123 -8.41 -5.25 -7.46
N LYS A 124 -8.63 -4.10 -8.09
CA LYS A 124 -8.62 -2.79 -7.45
C LYS A 124 -9.58 -2.65 -6.27
N LYS A 125 -10.60 -3.52 -6.12
CA LYS A 125 -11.49 -3.45 -4.95
C LYS A 125 -10.77 -3.80 -3.65
N TYR A 126 -9.75 -4.66 -3.72
CA TYR A 126 -8.98 -5.09 -2.55
C TYR A 126 -8.06 -4.00 -2.02
N PHE A 127 -7.69 -3.03 -2.86
CA PHE A 127 -7.00 -1.80 -2.47
C PHE A 127 -7.63 -1.15 -1.24
N LEU A 128 -8.93 -0.91 -1.33
CA LEU A 128 -9.67 -0.21 -0.28
C LEU A 128 -9.73 -1.03 0.99
N TYR A 129 -9.90 -2.35 0.90
CA TYR A 129 -10.01 -3.19 2.09
C TYR A 129 -8.70 -3.25 2.87
N LEU A 130 -7.57 -3.48 2.17
CA LEU A 130 -6.29 -3.57 2.85
C LEU A 130 -5.84 -2.22 3.42
N ALA A 131 -6.02 -1.13 2.66
CA ALA A 131 -5.66 0.19 3.18
C ALA A 131 -6.45 0.56 4.43
N LYS A 132 -7.75 0.20 4.50
CA LYS A 132 -8.56 0.39 5.72
C LYS A 132 -8.08 -0.43 6.90
N LEU A 133 -7.63 -1.65 6.63
CA LEU A 133 -7.11 -2.54 7.66
C LEU A 133 -5.76 -2.03 8.19
N VAL A 134 -4.82 -1.71 7.30
CA VAL A 134 -3.50 -1.17 7.67
C VAL A 134 -3.62 0.14 8.43
N MET A 135 -4.49 1.05 8.00
CA MET A 135 -4.63 2.36 8.65
C MET A 135 -5.43 2.31 9.95
N GLY A 136 -6.11 1.22 10.31
CA GLY A 136 -7.12 1.30 11.37
C GLY A 136 -7.48 0.03 12.13
N CYS A 137 -6.73 -1.05 11.95
CA CYS A 137 -7.03 -2.32 12.62
C CYS A 137 -5.76 -2.89 13.25
N ASP A 138 -5.74 -2.94 14.58
CA ASP A 138 -4.61 -3.43 15.39
C ASP A 138 -4.43 -4.96 15.27
N ALA A 139 -5.44 -5.65 14.75
CA ALA A 139 -5.40 -7.09 14.52
C ALA A 139 -4.51 -7.52 13.33
N ILE A 140 -4.06 -6.57 12.51
CA ILE A 140 -3.31 -6.82 11.29
C ILE A 140 -1.86 -6.40 11.49
N PHE A 141 -0.95 -7.32 11.18
CA PHE A 141 0.48 -7.15 11.38
C PHE A 141 1.25 -7.25 10.06
N GLY A 142 2.45 -6.67 10.06
CA GLY A 142 3.36 -6.65 8.92
C GLY A 142 3.21 -5.37 8.10
N ASP A 143 4.32 -4.93 7.50
CA ASP A 143 4.40 -3.60 6.92
C ASP A 143 4.15 -3.60 5.41
N VAL A 144 4.27 -4.77 4.76
CA VAL A 144 4.23 -4.87 3.30
C VAL A 144 2.79 -4.86 2.81
N CYS A 145 2.35 -3.71 2.32
CA CYS A 145 1.11 -3.54 1.57
C CYS A 145 1.31 -2.48 0.49
N PHE A 146 1.64 -2.89 -0.73
CA PHE A 146 1.88 -1.98 -1.85
C PHE A 146 0.76 -2.02 -2.89
N PHE A 147 0.53 -0.85 -3.46
CA PHE A 147 -0.27 -0.64 -4.65
C PHE A 147 0.64 -0.07 -5.72
N ILE A 148 0.90 -0.86 -6.75
CA ILE A 148 1.96 -0.63 -7.73
C ILE A 148 1.32 -0.48 -9.10
N SER A 149 1.57 0.63 -9.77
CA SER A 149 1.20 0.81 -11.18
C SER A 149 2.44 0.73 -12.08
N PRO A 150 2.63 -0.37 -12.83
CA PRO A 150 3.66 -0.46 -13.88
C PRO A 150 3.49 0.60 -14.95
N LYS A 151 2.25 0.97 -15.26
CA LYS A 151 1.96 1.96 -16.30
C LYS A 151 2.49 3.34 -15.90
N LEU A 152 2.25 3.70 -14.64
CA LEU A 152 2.58 5.00 -14.07
C LEU A 152 3.98 5.05 -13.42
N ASN A 153 4.66 3.90 -13.30
CA ASN A 153 5.94 3.75 -12.59
C ASN A 153 5.89 4.29 -11.15
N ILE A 154 4.84 3.94 -10.41
CA ILE A 154 4.65 4.41 -9.02
C ILE A 154 4.19 3.27 -8.13
N ALA A 155 4.70 3.25 -6.90
CA ALA A 155 4.17 2.45 -5.82
C ALA A 155 3.71 3.37 -4.68
N ILE A 156 2.53 3.09 -4.14
CA ILE A 156 2.04 3.72 -2.91
C ILE A 156 1.70 2.65 -1.89
N TYR A 157 1.88 2.94 -0.60
CA TYR A 157 1.58 2.01 0.48
C TYR A 157 0.85 2.74 1.60
N PRO A 158 -0.24 2.18 2.16
CA PRO A 158 -0.87 2.72 3.34
C PRO A 158 0.03 2.48 4.57
N HIS A 159 -0.07 3.33 5.58
CA HIS A 159 0.65 3.18 6.84
C HIS A 159 -0.25 3.53 8.05
N GLU A 160 0.22 3.20 9.25
CA GLU A 160 -0.52 3.29 10.52
C GLU A 160 -0.89 4.73 10.93
N ASP A 161 -0.07 5.73 10.57
CA ASP A 161 -0.38 7.17 10.78
C ASP A 161 -1.46 7.75 9.83
N ILE A 162 -2.20 6.89 9.14
CA ILE A 162 -3.31 7.21 8.23
C ILE A 162 -2.86 8.09 7.06
N GLY A 163 -2.48 7.43 5.97
CA GLY A 163 -2.11 8.09 4.73
C GLY A 163 -1.35 7.15 3.82
N PHE A 164 -0.59 7.69 2.87
CA PHE A 164 0.22 6.86 1.99
C PHE A 164 1.64 7.38 1.87
N GLY A 165 2.59 6.46 1.92
CA GLY A 165 3.94 6.67 1.43
C GLY A 165 4.01 6.43 -0.07
N VAL A 166 5.00 7.05 -0.72
CA VAL A 166 5.11 7.11 -2.19
C VAL A 166 6.54 6.79 -2.61
N ILE A 167 6.67 5.89 -3.58
CA ILE A 167 7.94 5.47 -4.18
C ILE A 167 7.81 5.57 -5.70
N SER A 168 8.78 6.21 -6.35
CA SER A 168 8.91 6.15 -7.81
C SER A 168 9.55 4.83 -8.23
N LEU A 169 9.09 4.22 -9.32
CA LEU A 169 9.70 2.99 -9.86
C LEU A 169 10.66 3.27 -11.02
N ASP A 170 10.84 4.54 -11.36
CA ASP A 170 11.85 5.03 -12.31
C ASP A 170 12.33 6.43 -11.90
N ASP A 171 13.26 6.98 -12.69
CA ASP A 171 13.85 8.31 -12.46
C ASP A 171 12.86 9.48 -12.55
N ASN A 172 11.65 9.25 -13.09
CA ASN A 172 10.65 10.30 -13.25
C ASN A 172 9.77 10.45 -12.00
N LYS A 173 10.25 11.25 -11.06
CA LYS A 173 9.59 11.52 -9.77
C LYS A 173 8.34 12.41 -9.86
N ASN A 174 8.06 13.02 -11.01
CA ASN A 174 7.07 14.10 -11.14
C ASN A 174 5.67 13.68 -10.69
N LEU A 175 5.19 12.50 -11.12
CA LEU A 175 3.83 12.07 -10.80
C LEU A 175 3.64 11.84 -9.29
N GLY A 176 4.63 11.27 -8.62
CA GLY A 176 4.58 11.05 -7.17
C GLY A 176 4.64 12.37 -6.39
N ILE A 177 5.47 13.32 -6.84
CA ILE A 177 5.52 14.68 -6.27
C ILE A 177 4.18 15.40 -6.49
N ASP A 178 3.58 15.29 -7.68
CA ASP A 178 2.26 15.85 -7.98
C ASP A 178 1.17 15.26 -7.08
N PHE A 179 1.23 13.95 -6.80
CA PHE A 179 0.31 13.29 -5.88
C PHE A 179 0.46 13.83 -4.45
N LEU A 180 1.69 13.93 -3.94
CA LEU A 180 1.95 14.49 -2.61
C LEU A 180 1.52 15.96 -2.50
N ASN A 181 1.79 16.77 -3.54
CA ASN A 181 1.33 18.15 -3.63
C ASN A 181 -0.20 18.26 -3.72
N PHE A 182 -0.88 17.31 -4.39
CA PHE A 182 -2.33 17.22 -4.38
C PHE A 182 -2.88 16.96 -2.98
N CYS A 183 -2.30 16.00 -2.25
CA CYS A 183 -2.70 15.69 -0.86
C CYS A 183 -2.47 16.86 0.09
N ARG A 184 -1.41 17.65 -0.11
CA ARG A 184 -1.06 18.84 0.70
C ARG A 184 -2.16 19.91 0.72
N LYS A 185 -3.06 19.91 -0.27
CA LYS A 185 -4.21 20.84 -0.32
C LYS A 185 -5.29 20.51 0.72
N ASN A 186 -5.30 19.30 1.28
CA ASN A 186 -6.20 18.93 2.35
C ASN A 186 -5.56 19.24 3.71
N LYS A 187 -6.15 20.19 4.44
CA LYS A 187 -5.67 20.65 5.76
C LYS A 187 -5.59 19.56 6.83
N ASN A 188 -6.32 18.46 6.67
CA ASN A 188 -6.33 17.36 7.65
C ASN A 188 -5.07 16.49 7.57
N PHE A 189 -4.24 16.66 6.54
CA PHE A 189 -3.04 15.86 6.30
C PHE A 189 -1.79 16.74 6.23
N ARG A 190 -0.70 16.28 6.83
CA ARG A 190 0.64 16.84 6.61
C ARG A 190 1.33 16.04 5.52
N VAL A 191 2.22 16.71 4.78
CA VAL A 191 2.92 16.10 3.64
C VAL A 191 4.41 16.37 3.74
N TYR A 192 5.17 15.29 3.82
CA TYR A 192 6.62 15.30 3.72
C TYR A 192 7.03 14.88 2.30
N ILE A 193 7.97 15.60 1.70
CA ILE A 193 8.57 15.27 0.41
C ILE A 193 10.08 15.21 0.62
N GLU A 194 10.70 14.08 0.28
CA GLU A 194 12.14 13.88 0.34
C GLU A 194 12.83 14.83 -0.64
N LYS A 195 13.90 15.48 -0.19
CA LYS A 195 14.59 16.54 -0.95
C LYS A 195 15.57 16.00 -1.99
#